data_AF-A0A077QBZ7-F1
#
_entry.id   AF-A0A077QBZ7-F1
#
_cell.length_a   1.000
_cell.length_b   1.000
_cell.length_c   1.000
_cell.angle_alpha   90.00
_cell.angle_beta   90.00
_cell.angle_gamma   90.00
#
_symmetry.space_group_name_H-M   'P 1'
#
loop_
_entity.id
_entity.type
_entity.pdbx_description
1 polymer ?
#
loop_
_entity_poly.entity_id
_entity_poly.type
_entity_poly.pdbx_seq_one_letter_code
_entity_poly.pdbx_strand_id
1 'polypeptide(L)'
;MQLDAVGEWIGLSRYVRIPIVGVYFSLDMEEIGFDQGSWRRRFDSDTGFTELDDETYRTLLRVKIQANHWDGTSEMLEAIYQQILPDSNTKILFVDNQDMTMDVFLTGGVVPEVIKAVIRQGYLNVKPEAVRVNNYINSARNGLFGFDIHNEFVAGFGTGGWAVKL
;
A
#
# COMPACT_ATOMS: atom_id res chain seq x y z
N MET A 1 -14.62 4.48 -20.96
CA MET A 1 -14.19 4.86 -22.33
C MET A 1 -13.19 6.02 -22.36
N GLN A 2 -13.44 7.20 -21.77
CA GLN A 2 -12.41 8.27 -21.78
C GLN A 2 -11.24 8.00 -20.83
N LEU A 3 -11.48 7.52 -19.60
CA LEU A 3 -10.41 7.32 -18.61
C LEU A 3 -9.46 6.17 -18.98
N ASP A 4 -9.96 5.13 -19.63
CA ASP A 4 -9.17 3.94 -19.97
C ASP A 4 -8.14 4.29 -21.06
N ALA A 5 -8.56 5.07 -22.06
CA ALA A 5 -7.66 5.62 -23.07
C ALA A 5 -6.61 6.54 -22.43
N VAL A 6 -7.00 7.43 -21.51
CA VAL A 6 -6.03 8.29 -20.79
C VAL A 6 -5.04 7.47 -19.98
N GLY A 7 -5.50 6.38 -19.35
CA GLY A 7 -4.62 5.49 -18.59
C GLY A 7 -3.59 4.77 -19.45
N GLU A 8 -3.96 4.37 -20.67
CA GLU A 8 -3.01 3.79 -21.62
C GLU A 8 -1.86 4.75 -21.95
N TRP A 9 -2.17 6.05 -22.13
CA TRP A 9 -1.16 7.07 -22.42
C TRP A 9 -0.27 7.39 -21.22
N ILE A 10 -0.83 7.32 -20.01
CA ILE A 10 -0.11 7.51 -18.74
C ILE A 10 0.68 6.24 -18.33
N GLY A 11 0.35 5.09 -18.91
CA GLY A 11 0.95 3.79 -18.58
C GLY A 11 0.41 3.18 -17.29
N LEU A 12 -0.86 3.39 -16.97
CA LEU A 12 -1.52 2.81 -15.79
C LEU A 12 -2.83 2.13 -16.18
N SER A 13 -3.00 0.86 -15.81
CA SER A 13 -4.23 0.10 -16.04
C SER A 13 -5.23 0.28 -14.90
N ARG A 14 -6.53 0.22 -15.23
CA ARG A 14 -7.64 0.15 -14.26
C ARG A 14 -7.68 -1.18 -13.49
N TYR A 15 -7.09 -2.23 -14.05
CA TYR A 15 -7.09 -3.55 -13.43
C TYR A 15 -5.89 -3.69 -12.51
N VAL A 16 -6.16 -3.79 -11.21
CA VAL A 16 -5.13 -3.95 -10.17
C VAL A 16 -5.07 -5.40 -9.73
N ARG A 17 -3.87 -5.98 -9.70
CA ARG A 17 -3.67 -7.31 -9.13
C ARG A 17 -3.74 -7.19 -7.60
N ILE A 18 -4.59 -7.95 -6.94
CA ILE A 18 -4.73 -7.94 -5.48
C ILE A 18 -4.59 -9.37 -4.93
N PRO A 19 -4.09 -9.56 -3.69
CA PRO A 19 -4.13 -10.85 -3.04
C PRO A 19 -5.58 -11.30 -2.84
N ILE A 20 -5.83 -12.59 -3.02
CA ILE A 20 -7.15 -13.17 -2.72
C ILE A 20 -7.21 -13.40 -1.21
N VAL A 21 -8.08 -12.65 -0.54
CA VAL A 21 -8.33 -12.75 0.89
C VAL A 21 -9.78 -13.16 1.10
N GLY A 22 -10.05 -14.00 2.09
CA GLY A 22 -11.42 -14.39 2.43
C GLY A 22 -12.03 -15.53 1.60
N VAL A 23 -11.24 -16.20 0.74
CA VAL A 23 -11.73 -17.29 -0.13
C VAL A 23 -11.27 -18.67 0.32
N TYR A 24 -10.03 -18.78 0.79
CA TYR A 24 -9.46 -20.03 1.27
C TYR A 24 -9.54 -20.11 2.79
N PHE A 25 -9.52 -21.34 3.32
CA PHE A 25 -9.50 -21.60 4.75
C PHE A 25 -8.50 -20.68 5.48
N SER A 26 -8.98 -19.99 6.50
CA SER A 26 -8.17 -19.15 7.38
C SER A 26 -8.63 -19.30 8.82
N LEU A 27 -7.66 -19.29 9.74
CA LEU A 27 -7.95 -19.10 11.15
C LEU A 27 -8.39 -17.65 11.35
N ASP A 28 -9.27 -17.43 12.33
CA ASP A 28 -9.73 -16.11 12.77
C ASP A 28 -10.43 -15.25 11.70
N MET A 29 -10.94 -15.86 10.62
CA MET A 29 -11.88 -15.21 9.69
C MET A 29 -13.24 -15.89 9.77
N GLU A 30 -14.28 -15.06 9.87
CA GLU A 30 -15.67 -15.51 9.85
C GLU A 30 -15.98 -16.19 8.50
N GLU A 31 -16.82 -17.22 8.54
CA GLU A 31 -17.34 -17.97 7.37
C GLU A 31 -16.33 -18.81 6.55
N ILE A 32 -15.04 -18.82 6.89
CA ILE A 32 -14.00 -19.62 6.19
C ILE A 32 -13.09 -20.41 7.14
N GLY A 33 -13.59 -20.70 8.34
CA GLY A 33 -12.91 -21.48 9.36
C GLY A 33 -13.08 -22.99 9.20
N PHE A 34 -12.92 -23.72 10.32
CA PHE A 34 -13.13 -25.17 10.35
C PHE A 34 -14.52 -25.53 9.83
N ASP A 35 -14.58 -26.61 9.05
CA ASP A 35 -15.80 -27.15 8.44
C ASP A 35 -16.57 -26.18 7.52
N GLN A 36 -15.98 -25.03 7.18
CA GLN A 36 -16.57 -23.99 6.32
C GLN A 36 -15.65 -23.62 5.15
N GLY A 37 -14.35 -23.40 5.41
CA GLY A 37 -13.39 -22.94 4.41
C GLY A 37 -12.88 -24.06 3.49
N SER A 38 -12.67 -23.72 2.22
CA SER A 38 -11.97 -24.61 1.28
C SER A 38 -10.45 -24.52 1.47
N TRP A 39 -9.80 -25.67 1.61
CA TRP A 39 -8.34 -25.74 1.61
C TRP A 39 -7.76 -25.28 0.26
N ARG A 40 -6.77 -24.40 0.31
CA ARG A 40 -6.03 -23.97 -0.89
C ARG A 40 -5.22 -25.12 -1.46
N ARG A 41 -5.36 -25.40 -2.75
CA ARG A 41 -4.58 -26.41 -3.47
C ARG A 41 -3.31 -25.81 -4.06
N ARG A 42 -2.41 -26.69 -4.56
CA ARG A 42 -1.11 -26.29 -5.14
C ARG A 42 -1.22 -25.36 -6.36
N PHE A 43 -2.30 -25.48 -7.13
CA PHE A 43 -2.49 -24.74 -8.39
C PHE A 43 -3.57 -23.64 -8.28
N ASP A 44 -4.08 -23.41 -7.07
CA ASP A 44 -5.04 -22.36 -6.83
C ASP A 44 -4.31 -21.02 -6.77
N SER A 45 -4.87 -19.99 -7.42
CA SER A 45 -4.29 -18.65 -7.47
C SER A 45 -4.27 -18.00 -6.08
N ASP A 46 -3.19 -17.31 -5.76
CA ASP A 46 -3.06 -16.49 -4.55
C ASP A 46 -3.45 -15.02 -4.78
N THR A 47 -3.69 -14.65 -6.04
CA THR A 47 -4.03 -13.29 -6.48
C THR A 47 -5.10 -13.29 -7.55
N GLY A 48 -5.89 -12.22 -7.57
CA GLY A 48 -6.86 -11.92 -8.63
C GLY A 48 -6.64 -10.52 -9.20
N PHE A 49 -7.46 -10.14 -10.17
CA PHE A 49 -7.56 -8.77 -10.64
C PHE A 49 -8.86 -8.15 -10.15
N THR A 50 -8.79 -6.90 -9.70
CA THR A 50 -9.95 -6.08 -9.40
C THR A 50 -10.00 -4.89 -10.34
N GLU A 51 -11.20 -4.54 -10.80
CA GLU A 51 -11.43 -3.35 -11.60
C GLU A 51 -11.70 -2.18 -10.66
N LEU A 52 -10.93 -1.09 -10.82
CA LEU A 52 -11.15 0.13 -10.05
C LEU A 52 -12.37 0.89 -10.55
N ASP A 53 -13.13 1.46 -9.61
CA ASP A 53 -14.15 2.44 -9.93
C ASP A 53 -13.52 3.71 -10.54
N ASP A 54 -14.34 4.49 -11.25
CA ASP A 54 -13.88 5.69 -11.97
C ASP A 54 -13.26 6.76 -11.06
N GLU A 55 -13.70 6.88 -9.81
CA GLU A 55 -13.17 7.87 -8.88
C GLU A 55 -11.78 7.46 -8.41
N THR A 56 -11.63 6.24 -7.90
CA THR A 56 -10.34 5.69 -7.48
C THR A 56 -9.34 5.69 -8.63
N TYR A 57 -9.77 5.24 -9.81
CA TYR A 57 -8.89 5.18 -10.98
C TYR A 57 -8.43 6.57 -11.43
N ARG A 58 -9.32 7.57 -11.46
CA ARG A 58 -8.95 8.96 -11.80
C ARG A 58 -7.95 9.54 -10.81
N THR A 59 -8.10 9.24 -9.52
CA THR A 59 -7.15 9.65 -8.48
C THR A 59 -5.79 9.02 -8.74
N LEU A 60 -5.71 7.71 -8.99
CA LEU A 60 -4.44 7.06 -9.32
C LEU A 60 -3.77 7.62 -10.58
N LEU A 61 -4.53 7.95 -11.62
CA LEU A 61 -3.99 8.57 -12.83
C LEU A 61 -3.37 9.95 -12.53
N ARG A 62 -4.05 10.80 -11.74
CA ARG A 62 -3.50 12.10 -11.33
C ARG A 62 -2.23 11.94 -10.52
N VAL A 63 -2.22 11.01 -9.58
CA VAL A 63 -1.06 10.72 -8.75
C VAL A 63 0.09 10.17 -9.59
N LYS A 64 -0.18 9.31 -10.58
CA LYS A 64 0.83 8.83 -11.53
C LYS A 64 1.47 9.96 -12.35
N ILE A 65 0.69 10.96 -12.76
CA ILE A 65 1.22 12.15 -13.43
C ILE A 65 2.14 12.94 -12.50
N GLN A 66 1.75 13.14 -11.23
CA GLN A 66 2.59 13.83 -10.24
C GLN A 66 3.88 13.05 -9.94
N ALA A 67 3.76 11.74 -9.82
CA ALA A 67 4.87 10.79 -9.74
C ALA A 67 5.89 10.95 -10.87
N ASN A 68 5.43 11.16 -12.11
CA ASN A 68 6.32 11.40 -13.25
C ASN A 68 7.03 12.76 -13.20
N HIS A 69 6.58 13.70 -12.37
CA HIS A 69 7.20 15.01 -12.15
C HIS A 69 7.97 15.08 -10.83
N TRP A 70 8.21 13.94 -10.19
CA TRP A 70 8.92 13.88 -8.92
C TRP A 70 10.33 14.48 -9.03
N ASP A 71 10.66 15.33 -8.07
CA ASP A 71 11.90 16.13 -8.05
C ASP A 71 13.08 15.42 -7.35
N GLY A 72 12.87 14.21 -6.84
CA GLY A 72 13.89 13.44 -6.12
C GLY A 72 13.84 13.58 -4.59
N THR A 73 12.99 14.47 -4.06
CA THR A 73 12.91 14.72 -2.60
C THR A 73 12.01 13.71 -1.89
N SER A 74 12.32 13.39 -0.63
CA SER A 74 11.46 12.57 0.23
C SER A 74 10.12 13.23 0.47
N GLU A 75 10.11 14.55 0.63
CA GLU A 75 8.93 15.35 0.94
C GLU A 75 7.91 15.30 -0.20
N MET A 76 8.35 15.46 -1.46
CA MET A 76 7.46 15.32 -2.61
C MET A 76 6.98 13.88 -2.77
N LEU A 77 7.82 12.89 -2.46
CA LEU A 77 7.44 11.49 -2.53
C LEU A 77 6.30 11.18 -1.54
N GLU A 78 6.42 11.64 -0.29
CA GLU A 78 5.35 11.54 0.71
C GLU A 78 4.07 12.23 0.25
N ALA A 79 4.18 13.46 -0.30
CA ALA A 79 3.03 14.20 -0.80
C ALA A 79 2.32 13.52 -1.99
N ILE A 80 3.06 12.82 -2.87
CA ILE A 80 2.49 12.03 -3.97
C ILE A 80 1.68 10.86 -3.39
N TYR A 81 2.26 10.07 -2.49
CA TYR A 81 1.59 8.88 -1.96
C TYR A 81 0.46 9.23 -0.98
N GLN A 82 0.54 10.35 -0.26
CA GLN A 82 -0.53 10.78 0.65
C GLN A 82 -1.87 11.00 -0.06
N GLN A 83 -1.86 11.31 -1.36
CA GLN A 83 -3.07 11.52 -2.17
C GLN A 83 -3.86 10.24 -2.47
N ILE A 84 -3.25 9.06 -2.35
CA ILE A 84 -3.94 7.77 -2.55
C ILE A 84 -4.35 7.11 -1.22
N LEU A 85 -3.96 7.69 -0.09
CA LEU A 85 -4.34 7.20 1.22
C LEU A 85 -5.79 7.58 1.53
N PRO A 86 -6.53 6.72 2.26
CA PRO A 86 -7.97 6.87 2.45
C PRO A 86 -8.35 8.07 3.33
N ASP A 87 -7.45 8.48 4.24
CA ASP A 87 -7.69 9.57 5.18
C ASP A 87 -6.40 10.34 5.49
N SER A 88 -6.54 11.45 6.19
CA SER A 88 -5.43 12.30 6.62
C SER A 88 -4.63 11.71 7.80
N ASN A 89 -5.19 10.71 8.49
CA ASN A 89 -4.59 10.08 9.66
C ASN A 89 -3.56 9.02 9.24
N THR A 90 -3.83 8.32 8.14
CA THR A 90 -2.89 7.40 7.53
C THR A 90 -1.75 8.21 6.93
N LYS A 91 -0.53 7.93 7.37
CA LYS A 91 0.69 8.53 6.87
C LYS A 91 1.57 7.49 6.21
N ILE A 92 2.38 7.94 5.26
CA ILE A 92 3.47 7.18 4.68
C ILE A 92 4.78 7.92 4.92
N LEU A 93 5.82 7.17 5.27
CA LEU A 93 7.16 7.69 5.54
C LEU A 93 8.17 6.89 4.71
N PHE A 94 9.12 7.60 4.13
CA PHE A 94 10.25 7.00 3.41
C PHE A 94 11.53 7.23 4.21
N VAL A 95 12.14 6.15 4.67
CA VAL A 95 13.39 6.20 5.44
C VAL A 95 14.53 5.79 4.53
N ASP A 96 15.44 6.74 4.25
CA ASP A 96 16.71 6.46 3.58
C ASP A 96 17.70 5.88 4.61
N ASN A 97 18.20 4.68 4.32
CA ASN A 97 19.16 3.97 5.17
C ASN A 97 20.61 4.42 4.91
N GLN A 98 20.84 5.33 3.97
CA GLN A 98 22.15 5.88 3.58
C GLN A 98 23.13 4.83 3.01
N ASP A 99 22.62 3.69 2.56
CA ASP A 99 23.39 2.58 1.99
C ASP A 99 22.86 2.15 0.61
N MET A 100 22.25 3.10 -0.11
CA MET A 100 21.48 2.86 -1.35
C MET A 100 20.27 1.94 -1.13
N THR A 101 19.72 1.93 0.08
CA THR A 101 18.45 1.27 0.36
C THR A 101 17.49 2.20 1.10
N MET A 102 16.20 1.93 0.96
CA MET A 102 15.16 2.63 1.69
C MET A 102 14.10 1.68 2.22
N ASP A 103 13.47 2.07 3.32
CA ASP A 103 12.31 1.38 3.89
C ASP A 103 11.09 2.31 3.85
N VAL A 104 9.93 1.71 3.56
CA VAL A 104 8.67 2.43 3.44
C VAL A 104 7.76 2.01 4.58
N PHE A 105 7.26 2.98 5.33
CA PHE A 105 6.39 2.76 6.47
C PHE A 105 5.02 3.38 6.23
N LEU A 106 3.96 2.62 6.45
CA LEU A 106 2.58 3.08 6.53
C LEU A 106 2.10 2.98 7.98
N THR A 107 1.43 4.03 8.45
CA THR A 107 1.02 4.17 9.84
C THR A 107 -0.24 5.01 9.96
N GLY A 108 -0.91 4.99 11.11
CA GLY A 108 -1.99 5.92 11.44
C GLY A 108 -3.41 5.51 11.04
N GLY A 109 -3.61 4.34 10.41
CA GLY A 109 -4.94 3.91 10.00
C GLY A 109 -5.01 2.53 9.33
N VAL A 110 -6.22 2.12 8.99
CA VAL A 110 -6.48 0.90 8.22
C VAL A 110 -6.52 1.24 6.74
N VAL A 111 -5.55 0.75 5.98
CA VAL A 111 -5.46 1.00 4.54
C VAL A 111 -6.23 -0.09 3.77
N PRO A 112 -7.08 0.28 2.79
CA PRO A 112 -7.73 -0.68 1.90
C PRO A 112 -6.71 -1.54 1.14
N GLU A 113 -7.04 -2.81 0.94
CA GLU A 113 -6.12 -3.78 0.32
C GLU A 113 -5.71 -3.40 -1.12
N VAL A 114 -6.61 -2.75 -1.84
CA VAL A 114 -6.35 -2.20 -3.18
C VAL A 114 -5.21 -1.18 -3.15
N ILE A 115 -5.23 -0.26 -2.19
CA ILE A 115 -4.20 0.78 -2.05
C ILE A 115 -2.87 0.17 -1.62
N LYS A 116 -2.90 -0.80 -0.69
CA LYS A 116 -1.68 -1.57 -0.33
C LYS A 116 -1.08 -2.27 -1.55
N ALA A 117 -1.92 -2.88 -2.39
CA ALA A 117 -1.48 -3.54 -3.60
C ALA A 117 -0.85 -2.56 -4.61
N VAL A 118 -1.46 -1.38 -4.79
CA VAL A 118 -0.93 -0.29 -5.63
C VAL A 118 0.47 0.13 -5.17
N ILE A 119 0.67 0.31 -3.87
CA ILE A 119 1.95 0.70 -3.28
C ILE A 119 2.99 -0.42 -3.41
N ARG A 120 2.66 -1.63 -2.94
CA ARG A 120 3.57 -2.79 -2.91
C ARG A 120 4.06 -3.22 -4.28
N GLN A 121 3.18 -3.17 -5.27
CA GLN A 121 3.49 -3.60 -6.64
C GLN A 121 4.12 -2.48 -7.48
N GLY A 122 4.30 -1.29 -6.90
CA GLY A 122 4.98 -0.18 -7.56
C GLY A 122 4.21 0.34 -8.77
N TYR A 123 2.88 0.42 -8.72
CA TYR A 123 2.08 0.99 -9.83
C TYR A 123 2.50 2.45 -10.14
N LEU A 124 2.89 3.22 -9.11
CA LEU A 124 3.46 4.55 -9.30
C LEU A 124 4.91 4.51 -9.79
N ASN A 125 5.67 3.47 -9.47
CA ASN A 125 7.06 3.23 -9.86
C ASN A 125 7.99 4.44 -9.63
N VAL A 126 7.80 5.15 -8.51
CA VAL A 126 8.63 6.31 -8.12
C VAL A 126 9.54 5.91 -6.97
N LYS A 127 10.84 6.05 -7.21
CA LYS A 127 11.91 5.94 -6.22
C LYS A 127 13.20 6.51 -6.84
N PRO A 128 14.22 6.86 -6.04
CA PRO A 128 15.51 7.21 -6.60
C PRO A 128 16.09 6.08 -7.47
N GLU A 129 16.86 6.45 -8.49
CA GLU A 129 17.57 5.49 -9.32
C GLU A 129 18.57 4.69 -8.46
N ALA A 130 18.75 3.41 -8.79
CA ALA A 130 19.62 2.45 -8.08
C ALA A 130 19.30 2.16 -6.60
N VAL A 131 18.46 2.95 -5.92
CA VAL A 131 18.07 2.70 -4.53
C VAL A 131 17.13 1.50 -4.43
N ARG A 132 17.44 0.53 -3.57
CA ARG A 132 16.59 -0.65 -3.33
C ARG A 132 15.58 -0.37 -2.22
N VAL A 133 14.31 -0.67 -2.47
CA VAL A 133 13.31 -0.71 -1.40
C VAL A 133 13.43 -2.05 -0.69
N ASN A 134 13.82 -2.05 0.58
CA ASN A 134 14.01 -3.27 1.35
C ASN A 134 12.66 -3.82 1.84
N ASN A 135 11.84 -2.98 2.47
CA ASN A 135 10.56 -3.40 3.03
C ASN A 135 9.47 -2.33 2.82
N TYR A 136 8.24 -2.83 2.67
CA TYR A 136 7.02 -2.08 2.94
C TYR A 136 6.46 -2.59 4.27
N ILE A 137 6.36 -1.70 5.25
CA ILE A 137 5.94 -2.00 6.62
C ILE A 137 4.67 -1.22 6.90
N ASN A 138 3.68 -1.87 7.49
CA ASN A 138 2.43 -1.28 7.93
C ASN A 138 2.28 -1.43 9.44
N SER A 139 1.68 -0.45 10.09
CA SER A 139 1.18 -0.63 11.46
C SER A 139 -0.10 -1.47 11.44
N ALA A 140 -0.19 -2.46 12.33
CA ALA A 140 -1.40 -3.25 12.50
C ALA A 140 -2.62 -2.39 12.93
N ARG A 141 -2.38 -1.32 13.72
CA ARG A 141 -3.38 -0.35 14.19
C ARG A 141 -2.70 0.97 14.56
N ASN A 142 -3.30 2.10 14.21
CA ASN A 142 -2.82 3.44 14.59
C ASN A 142 -1.33 3.67 14.24
N GLY A 143 -0.62 4.48 15.05
CA GLY A 143 0.82 4.70 14.98
C GLY A 143 1.64 3.41 15.06
N LEU A 144 2.85 3.37 14.50
CA LEU A 144 3.81 2.28 14.70
C LEU A 144 4.22 2.21 16.16
N PHE A 145 4.32 1.01 16.71
CA PHE A 145 4.76 0.82 18.09
C PHE A 145 6.23 1.22 18.25
N GLY A 146 6.51 2.08 19.23
CA GLY A 146 7.87 2.50 19.59
C GLY A 146 8.04 2.76 21.07
N PHE A 147 9.29 2.70 21.53
CA PHE A 147 9.68 3.03 22.91
C PHE A 147 10.14 4.48 22.99
N ASP A 148 9.68 5.21 24.01
CA ASP A 148 10.12 6.57 24.38
C ASP A 148 10.09 7.61 23.23
N ILE A 149 9.33 7.32 22.17
CA ILE A 149 9.11 8.20 21.02
C ILE A 149 7.61 8.31 20.81
N HIS A 150 7.10 9.54 20.72
CA HIS A 150 5.71 9.80 20.41
C HIS A 150 5.58 10.96 19.43
N ASN A 151 5.04 10.67 18.25
CA ASN A 151 4.76 11.64 17.21
C ASN A 151 3.59 11.15 16.33
N GLU A 152 3.36 11.79 15.19
CA GLU A 152 2.27 11.42 14.28
C GLU A 152 2.45 10.03 13.63
N PHE A 153 3.67 9.49 13.61
CA PHE A 153 3.99 8.18 13.03
C PHE A 153 4.10 7.06 14.07
N VAL A 154 4.55 7.38 15.28
CA VAL A 154 4.95 6.43 16.33
C VAL A 154 4.16 6.65 17.63
N ALA A 155 3.65 5.56 18.20
CA ALA A 155 2.92 5.55 19.45
C ALA A 155 3.42 4.46 20.41
N GLY A 156 3.31 4.73 21.71
CA GLY A 156 3.74 3.81 22.77
C GLY A 156 2.70 2.74 23.13
N PHE A 157 2.89 2.14 24.30
CA PHE A 157 2.01 1.11 24.85
C PHE A 157 0.53 1.53 24.89
N GLY A 158 -0.35 0.57 24.58
CA GLY A 158 -1.80 0.74 24.61
C GLY A 158 -2.39 1.43 23.37
N THR A 159 -1.56 2.11 22.56
CA THR A 159 -2.02 2.84 21.37
C THR A 159 -1.35 2.38 20.08
N GLY A 160 -0.04 2.12 20.12
CA GLY A 160 0.76 1.74 18.95
C GLY A 160 0.51 0.31 18.48
N GLY A 161 0.51 0.12 17.16
CA GLY A 161 0.38 -1.16 16.50
C GLY A 161 1.74 -1.75 16.13
N TRP A 162 1.83 -3.08 16.19
CA TRP A 162 3.02 -3.80 15.74
C TRP A 162 3.28 -3.59 14.25
N ALA A 163 4.56 -3.53 13.89
CA ALA A 163 5.01 -3.50 12.51
C ALA A 163 4.75 -4.85 11.81
N VAL A 164 4.04 -4.81 10.69
CA VAL A 164 3.70 -5.97 9.86
C VAL A 164 4.16 -5.68 8.44
N LYS A 165 4.67 -6.67 7.71
CA LYS A 165 4.97 -6.49 6.28
C LYS A 165 3.67 -6.28 5.50
N LEU A 166 3.70 -5.32 4.59
CA LEU A 166 2.59 -4.98 3.69
C LEU A 166 2.47 -5.97 2.52
#